data_AF-A0A383B9P7-F1
#
_entry.id   AF-A0A383B9P7-F1
#
_cell.length_a   1.000
_cell.length_b   1.000
_cell.length_c   1.000
_cell.angle_alpha   90.00
_cell.angle_beta   90.00
_cell.angle_gamma   90.00
#
_symmetry.space_group_name_H-M   'P 1'
#
loop_
_entity.id
_entity.type
_entity.pdbx_description
1 polymer ?
#
loop_
_entity_poly.entity_id
_entity_poly.type
_entity_poly.pdbx_seq_one_letter_code
_entity_poly.pdbx_strand_id
1 'polypeptide(L)' 'MMPCNINIKVIASGKWKENCYIISKNNNEAVIIDPGLDEKRIVKYINTH' A
#
# COMPACT_ATOMS: atom_id res chain seq x y z
N MET A 1 -4.84 -7.61 25.23
CA MET A 1 -4.92 -6.71 24.07
C MET A 1 -3.94 -7.22 23.03
N MET A 2 -4.39 -7.61 21.82
CA MET A 2 -3.45 -8.04 20.77
C MET A 2 -2.70 -6.81 20.23
N PRO A 3 -1.38 -6.90 19.96
CA PRO A 3 -0.63 -5.79 19.39
C PRO A 3 -1.21 -5.42 18.02
N CYS A 4 -1.46 -4.12 17.83
CA CYS A 4 -1.85 -3.59 16.54
C CYS A 4 -0.60 -3.53 15.66
N ASN A 5 -0.37 -4.57 14.85
CA ASN A 5 0.71 -4.54 13.87
C ASN A 5 0.27 -3.68 12.69
N ILE A 6 1.01 -2.61 12.46
CA ILE A 6 0.90 -1.75 11.29
C ILE A 6 1.99 -2.18 10.32
N ASN A 7 1.60 -2.48 9.08
CA ASN A 7 2.52 -2.73 7.99
C ASN A 7 2.56 -1.50 7.07
N ILE A 8 3.75 -1.15 6.58
CA ILE A 8 3.94 -0.06 5.62
C ILE A 8 4.69 -0.62 4.41
N LYS A 9 4.06 -0.52 3.24
CA LYS A 9 4.65 -0.85 1.95
C LYS A 9 4.78 0.42 1.10
N VAL A 10 5.92 0.55 0.42
CA VAL A 10 6.14 1.61 -0.58
C VAL A 10 6.22 0.98 -1.96
N ILE A 11 5.48 1.54 -2.91
CA ILE A 11 5.56 1.24 -4.34
C ILE A 11 5.96 2.53 -5.05
N ALA A 12 7.24 2.62 -5.44
CA ALA A 12 7.70 3.70 -6.31
C ALA A 12 7.24 3.43 -7.75
N SER A 13 6.59 4.42 -8.36
CA SER A 13 6.04 4.36 -9.72
C SER A 13 6.19 5.71 -10.44
N GLY A 14 5.78 5.79 -11.71
CA GLY A 14 5.80 7.05 -12.47
C GLY A 14 7.18 7.50 -12.97
N LYS A 15 7.20 8.65 -13.67
CA LYS A 15 8.41 9.20 -14.32
C LYS A 15 9.40 9.72 -13.28
N TRP A 16 8.90 10.25 -12.18
CA TRP A 16 9.68 10.89 -11.12
C TRP A 16 9.94 9.96 -9.94
N LYS A 17 9.56 8.67 -10.06
CA LYS A 17 9.60 7.69 -8.97
C LYS A 17 8.78 8.16 -7.78
N GLU A 18 7.59 8.69 -8.06
CA GLU A 18 6.58 9.05 -7.08
C GLU A 18 6.26 7.85 -6.18
N ASN A 19 6.19 8.10 -4.86
CA ASN A 19 5.97 7.06 -3.86
C ASN A 19 4.48 6.89 -3.58
N CYS A 20 3.94 5.70 -3.85
CA CYS A 20 2.67 5.25 -3.28
C CYS A 20 2.91 4.51 -1.97
N TYR A 21 2.25 4.92 -0.90
CA TYR A 21 2.31 4.24 0.40
C TYR A 21 1.03 3.44 0.64
N ILE A 22 1.20 2.20 1.09
CA ILE A 22 0.11 1.33 1.49
C ILE A 22 0.34 1.02 2.97
N ILE A 23 -0.56 1.51 3.82
CA ILE A 23 -0.53 1.31 5.26
C ILE A 23 -1.63 0.32 5.59
N SER A 24 -1.31 -0.86 6.13
CA SER A 24 -2.30 -1.88 6.46
C SER A 24 -2.21 -2.34 7.90
N LYS A 25 -3.34 -2.85 8.41
CA LYS A 25 -3.45 -3.50 9.72
C LYS A 25 -3.96 -4.93 9.53
N ASN A 26 -3.68 -5.80 10.50
CA ASN A 26 -4.10 -7.21 10.58
C ASN A 26 -5.60 -7.52 10.30
N ASN A 27 -6.46 -6.51 10.15
CA ASN A 27 -7.91 -6.64 10.04
C ASN A 27 -8.40 -6.50 8.58
N ASN A 28 -7.55 -6.71 7.58
CA ASN A 28 -7.82 -6.46 6.15
C ASN A 28 -8.20 -4.99 5.83
N GLU A 29 -7.82 -4.06 6.70
CA GLU A 29 -7.98 -2.63 6.46
C GLU A 29 -6.66 -2.05 5.98
N ALA A 30 -6.72 -1.29 4.89
CA ALA A 30 -5.57 -0.59 4.35
C ALA A 30 -5.95 0.83 3.91
N VAL A 31 -5.00 1.75 4.07
CA VAL A 31 -5.06 3.11 3.55
C VAL A 31 -3.97 3.25 2.49
N ILE A 32 -4.36 3.81 1.35
CA ILE A 32 -3.45 4.11 0.24
C ILE A 32 -3.23 5.62 0.20
N ILE A 33 -1.98 6.05 0.20
CA ILE A 33 -1.59 7.46 0.14
C ILE A 33 -0.79 7.67 -1.14
N ASP A 34 -1.17 8.68 -1.90
CA ASP A 34 -0.57 9.05 -3.19
C ASP A 34 -0.51 7.86 -4.18
N PRO A 35 -1.67 7.34 -4.62
CA PRO A 35 -1.72 6.14 -5.48
C PRO A 35 -1.07 6.34 -6.86
N GLY A 36 -0.78 7.57 -7.28
CA GLY A 36 -0.24 7.84 -8.61
C GLY A 36 -1.09 7.22 -9.73
N LEU A 37 -0.42 6.68 -10.77
CA LEU A 37 -1.07 6.10 -11.95
C LEU A 37 -0.84 4.58 -12.11
N ASP A 38 -0.09 3.92 -11.22
CA ASP A 38 0.25 2.50 -11.31
C ASP A 38 -0.76 1.59 -10.58
N GLU A 39 -2.05 1.80 -10.90
CA GLU A 39 -3.19 1.12 -10.29
C GLU A 39 -3.03 -0.40 -10.32
N LYS A 40 -2.61 -0.96 -11.47
CA LYS A 40 -2.48 -2.42 -11.66
C LYS A 40 -1.54 -3.05 -10.63
N ARG A 41 -0.44 -2.38 -10.32
CA ARG A 41 0.55 -2.89 -9.37
C ARG A 41 0.08 -2.74 -7.93
N ILE A 42 -0.63 -1.65 -7.61
CA ILE A 42 -1.26 -1.41 -6.32
C ILE A 42 -2.32 -2.48 -6.04
N VAL A 43 -3.26 -2.68 -6.97
CA VAL A 43 -4.31 -3.70 -6.87
C VAL A 43 -3.72 -5.11 -6.76
N LYS A 44 -2.68 -5.42 -7.54
CA LYS A 44 -1.99 -6.71 -7.43
C LYS A 44 -1.39 -6.92 -6.04
N TYR A 45 -0.80 -5.89 -5.43
CA TYR A 45 -0.26 -6.01 -4.08
C TYR A 45 -1.39 -6.26 -3.05
N ILE A 46 -2.47 -5.50 -3.13
CA ILE A 46 -3.63 -5.61 -2.22
C ILE A 46 -4.30 -6.99 -2.34
N ASN A 47 -4.43 -7.55 -3.54
CA ASN A 47 -5.09 -8.84 -3.72
C ASN A 47 -4.20 -10.06 -3.36
N THR A 48 -2.92 -9.85 -3.06
CA THR A 48 -1.98 -10.93 -2.75
C THR A 48 -1.58 -10.99 -1.27
N HIS A 49 -2.02 -10.04 -0.46
CA HIS A 49 -1.69 -9.89 0.96
C HIS A 49 -2.95 -9.57 1.76
#